data_AF-A0A1Y2GJ75-F1
#
_entry.id   AF-A0A1Y2GJ75-F1
#
_cell.length_a   1.000
_cell.length_b   1.000
_cell.length_c   1.000
_cell.angle_alpha   90.00
_cell.angle_beta   90.00
_cell.angle_gamma   90.00
#
_symmetry.space_group_name_H-M   'P 1'
#
loop_
_entity.id
_entity.type
_entity.pdbx_description
1 polymer ?
#
loop_
_entity_poly.entity_id
_entity_poly.type
_entity_poly.pdbx_seq_one_letter_code
_entity_poly.pdbx_strand_id
1 'polypeptide(L)'
;IFNTLSANSSLRLSVFNSIVDLAVASDDMDLVLPQLQYVSSWVSEWGVNIQAERDLLLTLSDRLKKTGNPYQSNEFLLKYLNTFNSQTAELDSQKDHAKRAIVESIALPEVLNFENLLKVDAIQHIKSEKAYELLSVFMNGNVQDYRALTAKYSGLVQELELNEEEALRKIRLLSLASLGSENLSRELSYHEIAKALEVDEAEVELWVIDVIRAGLVEAKLNQVSRVVVISRSIYRTFGQPQWQQLSQRLNGWKQSLQEILQVIANAKLTSAAVSTAVITN
;
A
#
# COMPACT_ATOMS: atom_id res chain seq x y z
N ILE A 1 15.79 21.10 -28.06
CA ILE A 1 15.95 19.96 -29.00
C ILE A 1 14.83 18.94 -28.83
N PHE A 2 14.51 18.51 -27.60
CA PHE A 2 13.39 17.59 -27.36
C PHE A 2 12.05 18.13 -27.89
N ASN A 3 11.70 19.38 -27.55
CA ASN A 3 10.47 20.04 -27.99
C ASN A 3 10.42 20.43 -29.47
N THR A 4 11.54 20.29 -30.21
CA THR A 4 11.64 20.68 -31.62
C THR A 4 11.53 19.49 -32.58
N LEU A 5 11.61 18.26 -32.07
CA LEU A 5 11.43 17.04 -32.85
C LEU A 5 9.94 16.73 -33.02
N SER A 6 9.53 16.00 -34.06
CA SER A 6 8.14 15.54 -34.23
C SER A 6 7.77 14.50 -33.18
N ALA A 7 6.49 14.44 -32.80
CA ALA A 7 5.98 13.54 -31.75
C ALA A 7 6.36 12.07 -31.94
N ASN A 8 6.39 11.61 -33.19
CA ASN A 8 6.56 10.20 -33.55
C ASN A 8 8.01 9.84 -33.88
N SER A 9 8.99 10.71 -33.60
CA SER A 9 10.39 10.44 -33.94
C SER A 9 11.07 9.56 -32.90
N SER A 10 11.63 8.43 -33.32
CA SER A 10 12.46 7.54 -32.49
C SER A 10 13.68 8.23 -31.87
N LEU A 11 14.13 9.35 -32.44
CA LEU A 11 15.22 10.17 -31.89
C LEU A 11 14.83 10.85 -30.56
N ARG A 12 13.54 11.02 -30.26
CA ARG A 12 13.09 11.57 -28.97
C ARG A 12 13.50 10.68 -27.81
N LEU A 13 13.52 9.36 -27.97
CA LEU A 13 13.98 8.43 -26.94
C LEU A 13 15.47 8.61 -26.64
N SER A 14 16.31 8.71 -27.67
CA SER A 14 17.76 8.92 -27.51
C SER A 14 18.07 10.28 -26.87
N VAL A 15 17.36 11.33 -27.30
CA VAL A 15 17.48 12.67 -26.70
C VAL A 15 16.97 12.66 -25.26
N PHE A 16 15.89 11.95 -24.95
CA PHE A 16 15.37 11.82 -23.59
C PHE A 16 16.37 11.11 -22.66
N ASN A 17 16.94 9.99 -23.08
CA ASN A 17 17.99 9.32 -22.32
C ASN A 17 19.19 10.24 -22.08
N SER A 18 19.58 11.02 -23.09
CA SER A 18 20.67 12.00 -22.94
C SER A 18 20.32 13.13 -21.95
N ILE A 19 19.04 13.56 -21.91
CA ILE A 19 18.57 14.55 -20.94
C ILE A 19 18.57 13.97 -19.53
N VAL A 20 18.14 12.71 -19.37
CA VAL A 20 18.17 12.01 -18.08
C VAL A 20 19.62 11.83 -17.61
N ASP A 21 20.53 11.40 -18.48
CA ASP A 21 21.95 11.27 -18.13
C ASP A 21 22.58 12.62 -17.77
N LEU A 22 22.20 13.70 -18.46
CA LEU A 22 22.64 15.06 -18.12
C LEU A 22 22.10 15.50 -16.76
N ALA A 23 20.82 15.25 -16.48
CA ALA A 23 20.17 15.62 -15.23
C ALA A 23 20.75 14.84 -14.03
N VAL A 24 21.14 13.59 -14.24
CA VAL A 24 21.86 12.79 -13.23
C VAL A 24 23.26 13.35 -12.99
N ALA A 25 23.96 13.79 -14.04
CA ALA A 25 25.29 14.37 -13.92
C ALA A 25 25.27 15.77 -13.28
N SER A 26 24.19 16.53 -13.43
CA SER A 26 24.03 17.86 -12.86
C SER A 26 23.32 17.89 -11.50
N ASP A 27 22.84 16.74 -11.01
CA ASP A 27 22.03 16.60 -9.79
C ASP A 27 20.68 17.35 -9.83
N ASP A 28 20.20 17.72 -11.03
CA ASP A 28 18.93 18.45 -11.25
C ASP A 28 17.77 17.52 -11.63
N MET A 29 17.73 16.30 -11.07
CA MET A 29 16.67 15.34 -11.38
C MET A 29 15.28 15.83 -10.98
N ASP A 30 15.19 16.75 -10.01
CA ASP A 30 13.94 17.38 -9.56
C ASP A 30 13.20 18.13 -10.69
N LEU A 31 13.92 18.64 -11.69
CA LEU A 31 13.31 19.29 -12.86
C LEU A 31 12.67 18.28 -13.82
N VAL A 32 13.15 17.03 -13.80
CA VAL A 32 12.69 15.95 -14.66
C VAL A 32 11.56 15.16 -14.00
N LEU A 33 11.51 15.08 -12.66
CA LEU A 33 10.47 14.35 -11.91
C LEU A 33 9.02 14.66 -12.37
N PRO A 34 8.59 15.93 -12.56
CA PRO A 34 7.23 16.23 -13.00
C PRO A 34 6.94 15.76 -14.43
N GLN A 35 7.98 15.55 -15.23
CA GLN A 35 7.86 15.09 -16.61
C GLN A 35 7.79 13.57 -16.71
N LEU A 36 8.27 12.86 -15.68
CA LEU A 36 8.28 11.39 -15.63
C LEU A 36 6.87 10.78 -15.64
N GLN A 37 5.85 11.52 -15.21
CA GLN A 37 4.44 11.08 -15.30
C GLN A 37 3.98 10.88 -16.75
N TYR A 38 4.57 11.59 -17.72
CA TYR A 38 4.21 11.52 -19.13
C TYR A 38 4.98 10.45 -19.89
N VAL A 39 5.91 9.74 -19.25
CA VAL A 39 6.74 8.72 -19.90
C VAL A 39 5.88 7.62 -20.52
N SER A 40 4.80 7.17 -19.85
CA SER A 40 3.89 6.16 -20.42
C SER A 40 3.16 6.66 -21.66
N SER A 41 2.73 7.92 -21.69
CA SER A 41 2.13 8.52 -22.89
C SER A 41 3.16 8.67 -24.02
N TRP A 42 4.37 9.12 -23.68
CA TRP A 42 5.44 9.32 -24.64
C TRP A 42 5.91 8.02 -25.27
N VAL A 43 6.05 6.96 -24.49
CA VAL A 43 6.42 5.64 -25.03
C VAL A 43 5.36 5.14 -26.03
N SER A 44 4.08 5.36 -25.75
CA SER A 44 3.00 5.05 -26.69
C SER A 44 3.04 5.93 -27.95
N GLU A 45 3.32 7.22 -27.82
CA GLU A 45 3.44 8.15 -28.96
C GLU A 45 4.67 7.88 -29.84
N TRP A 46 5.78 7.45 -29.23
CA TRP A 46 7.03 7.18 -29.95
C TRP A 46 7.00 5.86 -30.73
N GLY A 47 6.01 4.99 -30.49
CA GLY A 47 5.88 3.70 -31.19
C GLY A 47 7.08 2.79 -30.99
N VAL A 48 7.68 2.83 -29.79
CA VAL A 48 8.93 2.14 -29.47
C VAL A 48 8.69 0.64 -29.29
N ASN A 49 9.68 -0.18 -29.65
CA ASN A 49 9.64 -1.61 -29.37
C ASN A 49 9.65 -1.87 -27.85
N ILE A 50 8.91 -2.88 -27.40
CA ILE A 50 8.75 -3.27 -25.98
C ILE A 50 10.12 -3.44 -25.29
N GLN A 51 11.14 -3.92 -25.99
CA GLN A 51 12.50 -4.05 -25.45
C GLN A 51 13.17 -2.70 -25.12
N ALA A 52 13.04 -1.70 -26.00
CA ALA A 52 13.62 -0.39 -25.76
C ALA A 52 12.85 0.43 -24.70
N GLU A 53 11.54 0.18 -24.56
CA GLU A 53 10.76 0.67 -23.42
C GLU A 53 11.27 0.07 -22.10
N ARG A 54 11.47 -1.25 -22.07
CA ARG A 54 12.00 -1.97 -20.91
C ARG A 54 13.35 -1.43 -20.47
N ASP A 55 14.28 -1.25 -21.42
CA ASP A 55 15.62 -0.70 -21.13
C ASP A 55 15.55 0.73 -20.58
N LEU A 56 14.63 1.55 -21.10
CA LEU A 56 14.40 2.91 -20.62
C LEU A 56 13.86 2.92 -19.18
N LEU A 57 12.85 2.09 -18.88
CA LEU A 57 12.27 2.01 -17.54
C LEU A 57 13.29 1.52 -16.50
N LEU A 58 14.10 0.53 -16.85
CA LEU A 58 15.16 0.02 -15.98
C LEU A 58 16.25 1.08 -15.76
N THR A 59 16.70 1.75 -16.83
CA THR A 59 17.69 2.83 -16.72
C THR A 59 17.17 3.97 -15.84
N LEU A 60 15.91 4.38 -16.02
CA LEU A 60 15.27 5.39 -15.18
C LEU A 60 15.24 4.97 -13.71
N SER A 61 14.86 3.73 -13.40
CA SER A 61 14.85 3.23 -12.02
C SER A 61 16.25 3.31 -11.37
N ASP A 62 17.30 2.89 -12.09
CA ASP A 62 18.67 2.93 -11.59
C ASP A 62 19.19 4.35 -11.38
N ARG A 63 18.83 5.28 -12.27
CA ARG A 63 19.20 6.69 -12.16
C ARG A 63 18.47 7.39 -11.02
N LEU A 64 17.19 7.10 -10.82
CA LEU A 64 16.39 7.64 -9.70
C LEU A 64 16.89 7.13 -8.35
N LYS A 65 17.31 5.87 -8.28
CA LYS A 65 17.94 5.32 -7.07
C LYS A 65 19.23 6.06 -6.71
N LYS A 66 20.08 6.37 -7.69
CA LYS A 66 21.35 7.10 -7.47
C LYS A 66 21.16 8.55 -7.04
N THR A 67 20.09 9.19 -7.51
CA THR A 67 19.76 10.59 -7.23
C THR A 67 18.92 10.78 -5.96
N GLY A 68 18.79 9.73 -5.14
CA GLY A 68 18.12 9.83 -3.84
C GLY A 68 16.59 9.86 -3.90
N ASN A 69 15.98 9.44 -5.01
CA ASN A 69 14.52 9.36 -5.21
C ASN A 69 14.04 7.89 -5.25
N PRO A 70 14.09 7.16 -4.11
CA PRO A 70 13.82 5.71 -4.07
C PRO A 70 12.34 5.37 -4.32
N TYR A 71 11.39 6.24 -3.94
CA TYR A 71 9.96 6.01 -4.17
C TYR A 71 9.64 5.91 -5.67
N GLN A 72 10.06 6.92 -6.45
CA GLN A 72 9.85 6.94 -7.89
C GLN A 72 10.64 5.83 -8.58
N SER A 73 11.87 5.53 -8.11
CA SER A 73 12.64 4.36 -8.58
C SER A 73 11.83 3.07 -8.49
N ASN A 74 11.21 2.81 -7.33
CA ASN A 74 10.40 1.61 -7.14
C ASN A 74 9.18 1.58 -8.06
N GLU A 75 8.45 2.70 -8.21
CA GLU A 75 7.32 2.77 -9.13
C GLU A 75 7.71 2.45 -10.59
N PHE A 76 8.85 2.97 -11.06
CA PHE A 76 9.35 2.66 -12.40
C PHE A 76 9.80 1.21 -12.54
N LEU A 77 10.39 0.63 -11.49
CA LEU A 77 10.74 -0.79 -11.46
C LEU A 77 9.50 -1.69 -11.51
N LEU A 78 8.40 -1.31 -10.84
CA LEU A 78 7.13 -2.04 -10.94
C LEU A 78 6.49 -1.89 -12.32
N LYS A 79 6.56 -0.70 -12.93
CA LYS A 79 6.12 -0.50 -14.33
C LYS A 79 6.90 -1.40 -15.27
N TYR A 80 8.22 -1.47 -15.11
CA TYR A 80 9.09 -2.37 -15.87
C TYR A 80 8.64 -3.85 -15.73
N LEU A 81 8.46 -4.33 -14.49
CA LEU A 81 8.04 -5.71 -14.25
C LEU A 81 6.65 -6.02 -14.82
N ASN A 82 5.74 -5.04 -14.86
CA ASN A 82 4.42 -5.18 -15.48
C ASN A 82 4.43 -5.27 -17.01
N THR A 83 5.54 -4.90 -17.68
CA THR A 83 5.66 -5.05 -19.14
C THR A 83 5.92 -6.50 -19.59
N PHE A 84 6.26 -7.39 -18.66
CA PHE A 84 6.47 -8.81 -18.96
C PHE A 84 5.13 -9.54 -18.96
N ASN A 85 4.86 -10.27 -20.04
CA ASN A 85 3.74 -11.17 -20.10
C ASN A 85 4.06 -12.43 -19.29
N SER A 86 3.04 -13.20 -18.87
CA SER A 86 3.14 -14.37 -17.98
C SER A 86 3.93 -15.58 -18.55
N GLN A 87 4.81 -15.38 -19.53
CA GLN A 87 5.67 -16.42 -20.11
C GLN A 87 6.82 -16.75 -19.15
N THR A 88 6.84 -17.98 -18.64
CA THR A 88 7.75 -18.47 -17.60
C THR A 88 9.23 -18.21 -17.87
N ALA A 89 9.67 -18.33 -19.14
CA ALA A 89 11.07 -18.15 -19.51
C ALA A 89 11.55 -16.69 -19.34
N GLU A 90 10.70 -15.70 -19.60
CA GLU A 90 11.03 -14.29 -19.34
C GLU A 90 11.01 -14.00 -17.83
N LEU A 91 10.05 -14.58 -17.10
CA LEU A 91 9.92 -14.39 -15.64
C LEU A 91 11.10 -14.96 -14.84
N ASP A 92 11.73 -16.03 -15.31
CA ASP A 92 12.95 -16.58 -14.69
C ASP A 92 14.13 -15.60 -14.74
N SER A 93 14.27 -14.85 -15.83
CA SER A 93 15.33 -13.83 -15.98
C SER A 93 15.11 -12.61 -15.08
N GLN A 94 13.87 -12.38 -14.66
CA GLN A 94 13.47 -11.19 -13.90
C GLN A 94 13.45 -11.42 -12.38
N LYS A 95 13.88 -12.60 -11.90
CA LYS A 95 13.88 -12.94 -10.47
C LYS A 95 14.62 -11.91 -9.63
N ASP A 96 15.78 -11.47 -10.06
CA ASP A 96 16.59 -10.53 -9.29
C ASP A 96 15.99 -9.12 -9.27
N HIS A 97 15.36 -8.69 -10.37
CA HIS A 97 14.64 -7.41 -10.41
C HIS A 97 13.38 -7.42 -9.54
N ALA A 98 12.66 -8.54 -9.48
CA ALA A 98 11.51 -8.69 -8.61
C ALA A 98 11.91 -8.80 -7.13
N LYS A 99 13.00 -9.50 -6.78
CA LYS A 99 13.59 -9.45 -5.43
C LYS A 99 13.91 -8.01 -5.03
N ARG A 100 14.60 -7.27 -5.91
CA ARG A 100 14.95 -5.87 -5.68
C ARG A 100 13.71 -5.01 -5.46
N ALA A 101 12.65 -5.20 -6.25
CA ALA A 101 11.40 -4.46 -6.09
C ALA A 101 10.75 -4.70 -4.73
N ILE A 102 10.74 -5.95 -4.25
CA ILE A 102 10.22 -6.30 -2.93
C ILE A 102 11.05 -5.64 -1.83
N VAL A 103 12.38 -5.77 -1.90
CA VAL A 103 13.32 -5.20 -0.92
C VAL A 103 13.17 -3.69 -0.85
N GLU A 104 13.18 -2.99 -2.00
CA GLU A 104 13.04 -1.54 -2.05
C GLU A 104 11.68 -1.09 -1.50
N SER A 105 10.60 -1.83 -1.78
CA SER A 105 9.27 -1.54 -1.22
C SER A 105 9.24 -1.70 0.30
N ILE A 106 9.94 -2.70 0.84
CA ILE A 106 10.01 -2.93 2.30
C ILE A 106 10.91 -1.89 2.96
N ALA A 107 12.00 -1.46 2.32
CA ALA A 107 12.88 -0.41 2.83
C ALA A 107 12.18 0.96 2.91
N LEU A 108 11.36 1.31 1.89
CA LEU A 108 10.74 2.63 1.76
C LEU A 108 9.65 2.91 2.81
N PRO A 109 9.82 3.82 3.78
CA PRO A 109 8.83 4.02 4.85
C PRO A 109 7.44 4.44 4.35
N GLU A 110 7.37 5.13 3.21
CA GLU A 110 6.14 5.62 2.58
C GLU A 110 5.30 4.50 1.97
N VAL A 111 5.94 3.39 1.56
CA VAL A 111 5.26 2.26 0.94
C VAL A 111 4.73 1.34 2.04
N LEU A 112 3.45 1.52 2.34
CA LEU A 112 2.69 0.75 3.33
C LEU A 112 1.65 -0.19 2.70
N ASN A 113 1.33 -0.01 1.42
CA ASN A 113 0.43 -0.88 0.66
C ASN A 113 1.23 -1.76 -0.31
N PHE A 114 1.14 -3.07 -0.12
CA PHE A 114 1.84 -4.06 -0.93
C PHE A 114 0.94 -4.83 -1.90
N GLU A 115 -0.36 -4.51 -1.97
CA GLU A 115 -1.31 -5.19 -2.88
C GLU A 115 -0.90 -5.03 -4.36
N ASN A 116 -0.33 -3.86 -4.71
CA ASN A 116 0.16 -3.61 -6.06
C ASN A 116 1.30 -4.54 -6.47
N LEU A 117 2.12 -5.01 -5.52
CA LEU A 117 3.19 -5.98 -5.77
C LEU A 117 2.61 -7.35 -6.11
N LEU A 118 1.50 -7.76 -5.51
CA LEU A 118 0.85 -9.04 -5.83
C LEU A 118 0.27 -9.09 -7.23
N LYS A 119 -0.07 -7.94 -7.83
CA LYS A 119 -0.61 -7.88 -9.20
C LYS A 119 0.46 -8.16 -10.25
N VAL A 120 1.74 -8.09 -9.89
CA VAL A 120 2.87 -8.32 -10.79
C VAL A 120 3.17 -9.81 -10.92
N ASP A 121 3.05 -10.36 -12.13
CA ASP A 121 3.28 -11.78 -12.40
C ASP A 121 4.70 -12.24 -12.03
N ALA A 122 5.72 -11.41 -12.27
CA ALA A 122 7.10 -11.70 -11.89
C ALA A 122 7.27 -11.91 -10.38
N ILE A 123 6.52 -11.17 -9.55
CA ILE A 123 6.55 -11.32 -8.09
C ILE A 123 5.80 -12.60 -7.68
N GLN A 124 4.69 -12.92 -8.35
CA GLN A 124 3.98 -14.18 -8.11
C GLN A 124 4.78 -15.42 -8.50
N HIS A 125 5.67 -15.31 -9.49
CA HIS A 125 6.55 -16.39 -9.91
C HIS A 125 7.59 -16.77 -8.83
N ILE A 126 7.87 -15.84 -7.91
CA ILE A 126 8.92 -15.94 -6.89
C ILE A 126 8.39 -16.44 -5.54
N LYS A 127 7.19 -17.01 -5.51
CA LYS A 127 6.53 -17.51 -4.29
C LYS A 127 7.37 -18.45 -3.42
N SER A 128 8.31 -19.18 -4.02
CA SER A 128 9.19 -20.12 -3.33
C SER A 128 10.42 -19.49 -2.68
N GLU A 129 10.72 -18.22 -2.97
CA GLU A 129 11.90 -17.56 -2.42
C GLU A 129 11.63 -16.85 -1.10
N LYS A 130 12.69 -16.70 -0.30
CA LYS A 130 12.66 -16.05 1.02
C LYS A 130 12.13 -14.61 0.95
N ALA A 131 12.40 -13.89 -0.13
CA ALA A 131 11.94 -12.50 -0.32
C ALA A 131 10.41 -12.42 -0.40
N TYR A 132 9.76 -13.40 -1.04
CA TYR A 132 8.30 -13.46 -1.10
C TYR A 132 7.70 -13.90 0.24
N GLU A 133 8.36 -14.82 0.96
CA GLU A 133 7.94 -15.20 2.33
C GLU A 133 7.96 -13.95 3.24
N LEU A 134 8.99 -13.11 3.15
CA LEU A 134 9.06 -11.83 3.86
C LEU A 134 7.89 -10.91 3.47
N LEU A 135 7.65 -10.71 2.18
CA LEU A 135 6.50 -9.93 1.70
C LEU A 135 5.17 -10.46 2.27
N SER A 136 5.00 -11.78 2.31
CA SER A 136 3.77 -12.40 2.82
C SER A 136 3.53 -12.09 4.30
N VAL A 137 4.60 -12.00 5.11
CA VAL A 137 4.55 -11.57 6.52
C VAL A 137 4.16 -10.10 6.63
N PHE A 138 4.70 -9.22 5.79
CA PHE A 138 4.29 -7.81 5.78
C PHE A 138 2.81 -7.62 5.39
N MET A 139 2.30 -8.49 4.52
CA MET A 139 0.91 -8.42 4.05
C MET A 139 -0.11 -8.99 5.05
N ASN A 140 0.15 -10.19 5.58
CA ASN A 140 -0.83 -10.93 6.37
C ASN A 140 -0.37 -11.25 7.80
N GLY A 141 0.92 -11.10 8.09
CA GLY A 141 1.52 -11.48 9.36
C GLY A 141 1.56 -10.36 10.39
N ASN A 142 2.08 -10.73 11.56
CA ASN A 142 2.28 -9.87 12.72
C ASN A 142 3.78 -9.73 13.09
N VAL A 143 4.06 -9.01 14.19
CA VAL A 143 5.44 -8.81 14.69
C VAL A 143 6.09 -10.14 15.09
N GLN A 144 5.32 -11.08 15.63
CA GLN A 144 5.81 -12.41 16.04
C GLN A 144 6.22 -13.25 14.82
N ASP A 145 5.43 -13.21 13.75
CA ASP A 145 5.71 -13.90 12.49
C ASP A 145 6.99 -13.34 11.85
N TYR A 146 7.18 -12.03 11.90
CA TYR A 146 8.41 -11.38 11.45
C TYR A 146 9.63 -11.86 12.26
N ARG A 147 9.54 -11.86 13.60
CA ARG A 147 10.63 -12.39 14.44
C ARG A 147 10.91 -13.86 14.20
N ALA A 148 9.87 -14.68 14.04
CA ALA A 148 10.02 -16.10 13.75
C ALA A 148 10.74 -16.32 12.41
N LEU A 149 10.43 -15.51 11.40
CA LEU A 149 11.10 -15.54 10.10
C LEU A 149 12.57 -15.09 10.23
N THR A 150 12.85 -14.00 10.94
CA THR A 150 14.22 -13.52 11.17
C THR A 150 15.06 -14.53 11.97
N ALA A 151 14.45 -15.24 12.92
CA ALA A 151 15.09 -16.33 13.66
C ALA A 151 15.35 -17.56 12.77
N LYS A 152 14.42 -17.89 11.87
CA LYS A 152 14.54 -19.00 10.91
C LYS A 152 15.61 -18.72 9.84
N TYR A 153 15.74 -17.48 9.40
CA TYR A 153 16.70 -17.05 8.39
C TYR A 153 17.66 -16.00 8.97
N SER A 154 18.55 -16.45 9.86
CA SER A 154 19.61 -15.60 10.41
C SER A 154 20.44 -15.00 9.27
N GLY A 155 20.48 -13.67 9.18
CA GLY A 155 21.22 -12.95 8.14
C GLY A 155 20.41 -12.56 6.89
N LEU A 156 19.11 -12.90 6.80
CA LEU A 156 18.25 -12.49 5.68
C LEU A 156 18.15 -10.97 5.54
N VAL A 157 18.11 -10.25 6.66
CA VAL A 157 18.05 -8.79 6.69
C VAL A 157 19.35 -8.19 6.14
N GLN A 158 20.50 -8.81 6.44
CA GLN A 158 21.82 -8.41 5.94
C GLN A 158 22.00 -8.79 4.46
N GLU A 159 21.53 -9.98 4.05
CA GLU A 159 21.55 -10.48 2.67
C GLU A 159 20.72 -9.57 1.74
N LEU A 160 19.62 -9.02 2.25
CA LEU A 160 18.72 -8.12 1.51
C LEU A 160 19.06 -6.63 1.70
N GLU A 161 20.16 -6.29 2.38
CA GLU A 161 20.57 -4.90 2.66
C GLU A 161 19.46 -4.05 3.32
N LEU A 162 18.58 -4.68 4.10
CA LEU A 162 17.49 -4.03 4.81
C LEU A 162 17.97 -3.51 6.17
N ASN A 163 17.44 -2.36 6.60
CA ASN A 163 17.59 -1.91 7.97
C ASN A 163 16.58 -2.64 8.87
N GLU A 164 17.08 -3.42 9.82
CA GLU A 164 16.25 -4.21 10.75
C GLU A 164 15.29 -3.31 11.55
N GLU A 165 15.76 -2.15 12.00
CA GLU A 165 14.96 -1.24 12.83
C GLU A 165 13.81 -0.62 12.04
N GLU A 166 14.05 -0.24 10.79
CA GLU A 166 13.02 0.35 9.91
C GLU A 166 11.99 -0.69 9.48
N ALA A 167 12.44 -1.90 9.13
CA ALA A 167 11.56 -3.02 8.81
C ALA A 167 10.69 -3.39 10.02
N LEU A 168 11.28 -3.45 11.21
CA LEU A 168 10.59 -3.74 12.46
C LEU A 168 9.61 -2.62 12.85
N ARG A 169 9.97 -1.36 12.64
CA ARG A 169 9.05 -0.23 12.81
C ARG A 169 7.87 -0.35 11.86
N LYS A 170 8.13 -0.65 10.59
CA LYS A 170 7.06 -0.78 9.59
C LYS A 170 6.10 -1.92 9.91
N ILE A 171 6.59 -3.12 10.26
CA ILE A 171 5.70 -4.23 10.61
C ILE A 171 4.86 -3.91 11.86
N ARG A 172 5.39 -3.17 12.84
CA ARG A 172 4.62 -2.68 14.00
C ARG A 172 3.47 -1.76 13.58
N LEU A 173 3.73 -0.77 12.74
CA LEU A 173 2.69 0.15 12.24
C LEU A 173 1.56 -0.63 11.53
N LEU A 174 1.97 -1.56 10.67
CA LEU A 174 1.07 -2.43 9.95
C LEU A 174 0.29 -3.35 10.91
N SER A 175 0.94 -3.92 11.93
CA SER A 175 0.32 -4.76 12.97
C SER A 175 -0.77 -4.03 13.73
N LEU A 176 -0.54 -2.76 14.07
CA LEU A 176 -1.57 -1.94 14.70
C LEU A 176 -2.76 -1.68 13.77
N ALA A 177 -2.51 -1.45 12.48
CA ALA A 177 -3.58 -1.28 11.50
C ALA A 177 -4.45 -2.54 11.38
N SER A 178 -3.84 -3.73 11.32
CA SER A 178 -4.58 -5.00 11.30
C SER A 178 -5.41 -5.20 12.56
N LEU A 179 -4.82 -4.98 13.75
CA LEU A 179 -5.52 -5.07 15.03
C LEU A 179 -6.72 -4.11 15.09
N GLY A 180 -6.56 -2.91 14.54
CA GLY A 180 -7.64 -1.93 14.46
C GLY A 180 -8.73 -2.28 13.46
N SER A 181 -8.39 -2.99 12.38
CA SER A 181 -9.37 -3.45 11.38
C SER A 181 -10.27 -4.57 11.91
N GLU A 182 -9.74 -5.41 12.82
CA GLU A 182 -10.47 -6.49 13.49
C GLU A 182 -11.39 -5.95 14.61
N ASN A 183 -10.94 -4.90 15.31
CA ASN A 183 -11.62 -4.33 16.47
C ASN A 183 -12.23 -2.95 16.19
N LEU A 184 -12.90 -2.80 15.04
CA LEU A 184 -13.51 -1.54 14.65
C LEU A 184 -14.60 -1.10 15.66
N SER A 185 -14.53 0.16 16.10
CA SER A 185 -15.45 0.76 17.09
C SER A 185 -15.44 0.11 18.48
N ARG A 186 -14.46 -0.75 18.77
CA ARG A 186 -14.23 -1.30 20.11
C ARG A 186 -13.16 -0.50 20.84
N GLU A 187 -13.26 -0.55 22.16
CA GLU A 187 -12.22 -0.05 23.07
C GLU A 187 -11.09 -1.06 23.11
N LEU A 188 -9.90 -0.66 22.65
CA LEU A 188 -8.66 -1.43 22.77
C LEU A 188 -7.86 -0.91 23.96
N SER A 189 -7.48 -1.81 24.86
CA SER A 189 -6.63 -1.44 26.00
C SER A 189 -5.18 -1.25 25.56
N TYR A 190 -4.43 -0.41 26.28
CA TYR A 190 -3.00 -0.22 26.01
C TYR A 190 -2.23 -1.54 26.18
N HIS A 191 -2.66 -2.40 27.09
CA HIS A 191 -2.06 -3.71 27.33
C HIS A 191 -2.16 -4.63 26.10
N GLU A 192 -3.32 -4.70 25.46
CA GLU A 192 -3.52 -5.50 24.24
C GLU A 192 -2.64 -4.99 23.10
N ILE A 193 -2.53 -3.67 22.94
CA ILE A 193 -1.69 -3.04 21.91
C ILE A 193 -0.21 -3.29 22.21
N ALA A 194 0.24 -3.09 23.44
CA ALA A 194 1.61 -3.33 23.88
C ALA A 194 2.04 -4.79 23.62
N LYS A 195 1.15 -5.74 23.95
CA LYS A 195 1.38 -7.17 23.71
C LYS A 195 1.45 -7.50 22.22
N ALA A 196 0.59 -6.91 21.39
CA ALA A 196 0.57 -7.16 19.95
C ALA A 196 1.79 -6.57 19.22
N LEU A 197 2.31 -5.43 19.69
CA LEU A 197 3.46 -4.74 19.11
C LEU A 197 4.81 -5.13 19.74
N GLU A 198 4.77 -5.85 20.86
CA GLU A 198 5.93 -6.17 21.71
C GLU A 198 6.74 -4.92 22.07
N VAL A 199 6.03 -3.95 22.66
CA VAL A 199 6.58 -2.68 23.14
C VAL A 199 6.14 -2.45 24.57
N ASP A 200 6.80 -1.51 25.26
CA ASP A 200 6.36 -1.08 26.58
C ASP A 200 5.00 -0.36 26.48
N GLU A 201 4.14 -0.52 27.50
CA GLU A 201 2.88 0.21 27.61
C GLU A 201 3.09 1.73 27.56
N ALA A 202 4.24 2.22 28.04
CA ALA A 202 4.60 3.63 27.99
C ALA A 202 4.79 4.16 26.54
N GLU A 203 5.18 3.30 25.61
CA GLU A 203 5.44 3.69 24.22
C GLU A 203 4.20 3.58 23.32
N VAL A 204 3.14 2.92 23.79
CA VAL A 204 1.92 2.67 22.99
C VAL A 204 1.33 3.96 22.42
N GLU A 205 1.35 5.06 23.19
CA GLU A 205 0.84 6.35 22.73
C GLU A 205 1.60 6.87 21.50
N LEU A 206 2.94 6.77 21.50
CA LEU A 206 3.77 7.19 20.39
C LEU A 206 3.48 6.36 19.14
N TRP A 207 3.32 5.05 19.29
CA TRP A 207 2.97 4.15 18.19
C TRP A 207 1.59 4.46 17.61
N VAL A 208 0.60 4.72 18.45
CA VAL A 208 -0.76 5.07 18.00
C VAL A 208 -0.71 6.41 17.24
N ILE A 209 0.03 7.41 17.74
CA ILE A 209 0.21 8.69 17.06
C ILE A 209 0.90 8.50 15.70
N ASP A 210 1.95 7.70 15.64
CA ASP A 210 2.68 7.43 14.40
C ASP A 210 1.81 6.72 13.35
N VAL A 211 0.98 5.77 13.76
CA VAL A 211 0.05 5.08 12.86
C VAL A 211 -1.05 6.01 12.35
N ILE A 212 -1.54 6.94 13.20
CA ILE A 212 -2.47 7.99 12.77
C ILE A 212 -1.79 8.95 11.78
N ARG A 213 -0.54 9.35 12.06
CA ARG A 213 0.24 10.22 11.15
C ARG A 213 0.50 9.56 9.80
N ALA A 214 0.74 8.24 9.80
CA ALA A 214 0.88 7.45 8.59
C ALA A 214 -0.45 7.26 7.82
N GLY A 215 -1.58 7.70 8.38
CA GLY A 215 -2.90 7.60 7.74
C GLY A 215 -3.48 6.17 7.71
N LEU A 216 -2.88 5.24 8.46
CA LEU A 216 -3.32 3.84 8.48
C LEU A 216 -4.57 3.64 9.36
N VAL A 217 -4.71 4.43 10.41
CA VAL A 217 -5.78 4.33 11.41
C VAL A 217 -6.28 5.72 11.77
N GLU A 218 -7.59 5.86 11.95
CA GLU A 218 -8.21 6.99 12.63
C GLU A 218 -8.70 6.50 14.00
N ALA A 219 -8.19 7.10 15.06
CA ALA A 219 -8.52 6.68 16.43
C ALA A 219 -8.55 7.86 17.39
N LYS A 220 -9.25 7.66 18.51
CA LYS A 220 -9.28 8.56 19.65
C LYS A 220 -8.61 7.88 20.84
N LEU A 221 -7.69 8.59 21.49
CA LEU A 221 -6.99 8.10 22.67
C LEU A 221 -7.66 8.64 23.93
N ASN A 222 -7.91 7.77 24.89
CA ASN A 222 -8.25 8.13 26.26
C ASN A 222 -7.11 7.69 27.19
N GLN A 223 -6.24 8.65 27.51
CA GLN A 223 -5.06 8.40 28.33
C GLN A 223 -5.40 8.03 29.77
N VAL A 224 -6.45 8.63 30.36
CA VAL A 224 -6.85 8.38 31.75
C VAL A 224 -7.33 6.94 31.93
N SER A 225 -8.12 6.44 30.98
CA SER A 225 -8.61 5.06 31.01
C SER A 225 -7.67 4.05 30.35
N ARG A 226 -6.54 4.50 29.76
CA ARG A 226 -5.59 3.67 28.99
C ARG A 226 -6.27 2.86 27.88
N VAL A 227 -7.14 3.52 27.12
CA VAL A 227 -7.92 2.91 26.03
C VAL A 227 -7.80 3.73 24.75
N VAL A 228 -7.77 3.04 23.61
CA VAL A 228 -7.84 3.60 22.27
C VAL A 228 -9.13 3.13 21.60
N VAL A 229 -9.92 4.07 21.10
CA VAL A 229 -11.13 3.78 20.31
C VAL A 229 -10.83 4.03 18.85
N ILE A 230 -10.88 2.98 18.05
CA ILE A 230 -10.57 3.05 16.62
C ILE A 230 -11.87 3.30 15.84
N SER A 231 -11.92 4.42 15.11
CA SER A 231 -13.06 4.76 14.25
C SER A 231 -12.91 4.18 12.84
N ARG A 232 -11.69 4.16 12.31
CA ARG A 232 -11.39 3.63 10.98
C ARG A 232 -10.00 3.00 10.96
N SER A 233 -9.84 1.93 10.20
CA SER A 233 -8.53 1.32 9.92
C SER A 233 -8.47 0.87 8.47
N ILE A 234 -7.28 0.92 7.87
CA ILE A 234 -7.00 0.36 6.55
C ILE A 234 -6.82 -1.16 6.67
N TYR A 235 -7.41 -1.91 5.72
CA TYR A 235 -7.15 -3.34 5.57
C TYR A 235 -5.90 -3.54 4.71
N ARG A 236 -4.91 -4.30 5.19
CA ARG A 236 -3.70 -4.60 4.41
C ARG A 236 -3.97 -5.49 3.20
N THR A 237 -4.90 -6.43 3.37
CA THR A 237 -5.38 -7.29 2.29
C THR A 237 -6.91 -7.30 2.32
N PHE A 238 -7.52 -7.15 1.14
CA PHE A 238 -8.97 -7.15 0.99
C PHE A 238 -9.37 -8.33 0.10
N GLY A 239 -9.67 -9.45 0.74
CA GLY A 239 -10.05 -10.69 0.08
C GLY A 239 -11.54 -11.01 0.24
N GLN A 240 -11.86 -12.26 -0.11
CA GLN A 240 -13.20 -12.83 0.06
C GLN A 240 -13.77 -12.71 1.48
N PRO A 241 -13.02 -12.95 2.59
CA PRO A 241 -13.61 -12.85 3.93
C PRO A 241 -14.02 -11.41 4.27
N GLN A 242 -13.26 -10.41 3.84
CA GLN A 242 -13.61 -9.00 4.03
C GLN A 242 -14.86 -8.63 3.21
N TRP A 243 -14.99 -9.13 1.97
CA TRP A 243 -16.20 -8.97 1.17
C TRP A 243 -17.45 -9.58 1.84
N GLN A 244 -17.30 -10.75 2.47
CA GLN A 244 -18.39 -11.38 3.21
C GLN A 244 -18.82 -10.55 4.42
N GLN A 245 -17.87 -10.07 5.22
CA GLN A 245 -18.15 -9.19 6.35
C GLN A 245 -18.83 -7.89 5.90
N LEU A 246 -18.37 -7.28 4.81
CA LEU A 246 -18.98 -6.08 4.25
C LEU A 246 -20.41 -6.34 3.79
N SER A 247 -20.66 -7.45 3.10
CA SER A 247 -21.99 -7.87 2.67
C SER A 247 -22.94 -8.06 3.86
N GLN A 248 -22.48 -8.71 4.94
CA GLN A 248 -23.26 -8.87 6.17
C GLN A 248 -23.62 -7.52 6.80
N ARG A 249 -22.66 -6.60 6.93
CA ARG A 249 -22.90 -5.26 7.49
C ARG A 249 -23.89 -4.47 6.63
N LEU A 250 -23.75 -4.51 5.31
CA LEU A 250 -24.63 -3.81 4.38
C LEU A 250 -26.05 -4.38 4.42
N ASN A 251 -26.20 -5.71 4.49
CA ASN A 251 -27.51 -6.33 4.66
C ASN A 251 -28.15 -5.97 6.01
N GLY A 252 -27.38 -5.89 7.09
CA GLY A 252 -27.86 -5.38 8.38
C GLY A 252 -28.36 -3.94 8.27
N TRP A 253 -27.60 -3.04 7.63
CA TRP A 253 -28.04 -1.66 7.39
C TRP A 253 -29.29 -1.57 6.53
N LYS A 254 -29.41 -2.41 5.50
CA LYS A 254 -30.61 -2.50 4.67
C LYS A 254 -31.83 -2.88 5.50
N GLN A 255 -31.70 -3.86 6.39
CA GLN A 255 -32.78 -4.28 7.30
C GLN A 255 -33.16 -3.15 8.26
N SER A 256 -32.18 -2.51 8.91
CA SER A 256 -32.46 -1.39 9.83
C SER A 256 -33.16 -0.22 9.13
N LEU A 257 -32.78 0.11 7.88
CA LEU A 257 -33.47 1.14 7.09
C LEU A 257 -34.91 0.75 6.74
N GLN A 258 -35.16 -0.53 6.44
CA GLN A 258 -36.52 -1.03 6.20
C GLN A 258 -37.39 -0.95 7.47
N GLU A 259 -36.83 -1.29 8.62
CA GLU A 259 -37.51 -1.17 9.91
C GLU A 259 -37.85 0.28 10.25
N ILE A 260 -36.89 1.22 10.06
CA ILE A 260 -37.13 2.65 10.26
C ILE A 260 -38.24 3.16 9.34
N LEU A 261 -38.26 2.72 8.08
CA LEU A 261 -39.31 3.11 7.12
C LEU A 261 -40.69 2.62 7.59
N GLN A 262 -40.78 1.38 8.09
CA GLN A 262 -42.02 0.84 8.67
C GLN A 262 -42.47 1.64 9.91
N VAL A 263 -41.55 1.97 10.82
CA VAL A 263 -41.84 2.79 12.00
C VAL A 263 -42.36 4.17 11.60
N ILE A 264 -41.74 4.83 10.62
CA ILE A 264 -42.18 6.14 10.11
C ILE A 264 -43.57 6.03 9.45
N ALA A 265 -43.83 4.98 8.67
CA ALA A 265 -45.13 4.77 8.06
C ALA A 265 -46.24 4.60 9.11
N ASN A 266 -45.98 3.79 10.15
CA ASN A 266 -46.90 3.58 11.27
C ASN A 266 -47.09 4.85 12.11
N ALA A 267 -46.03 5.65 12.31
CA ALA A 267 -46.10 6.93 12.99
C ALA A 267 -46.96 7.96 12.23
N LYS A 268 -46.87 7.99 10.89
CA LYS A 268 -47.74 8.85 10.06
C LYS A 268 -49.21 8.42 10.12
N LEU A 269 -49.49 7.12 10.12
CA LEU A 269 -50.86 6.61 10.22
C LEU A 269 -51.47 6.91 11.60
N THR A 270 -50.70 6.75 12.67
CA THR A 270 -51.14 7.08 14.03
C THR A 270 -51.29 8.59 14.23
N SER A 271 -50.39 9.43 13.71
CA SER A 271 -50.57 10.89 13.77
C SER A 271 -51.80 11.36 12.98
N ALA A 272 -52.08 10.75 11.84
CA ALA A 272 -53.30 11.03 11.07
C ALA A 272 -54.57 10.64 11.83
N ALA A 273 -54.56 9.49 12.51
CA ALA A 273 -55.69 9.02 13.32
C ALA A 273 -55.94 9.86 14.59
N VAL A 274 -54.89 10.39 15.22
CA VAL A 274 -55.01 11.31 16.37
C VAL A 274 -55.54 12.68 15.93
N SER A 275 -55.13 13.15 14.74
CA SER A 275 -55.60 14.44 14.20
C SER A 275 -57.09 14.43 13.87
N THR A 276 -57.63 13.31 13.38
CA THR A 276 -59.07 13.17 13.12
C THR A 276 -59.89 13.05 14.41
N ALA A 277 -59.35 12.42 15.46
CA ALA A 277 -60.05 12.28 16.74
C ALA A 277 -60.18 13.62 17.53
N VAL A 278 -59.26 14.56 17.36
CA VAL A 278 -59.31 15.89 18.01
C VAL A 278 -60.30 16.84 17.33
N ILE A 279 -60.63 16.62 16.05
CA ILE A 279 -61.59 17.46 15.31
C ILE A 279 -63.06 17.04 15.57
N THR A 280 -63.27 15.82 16.10
CA THR A 280 -64.61 15.24 16.34
C THR A 280 -65.10 15.33 17.79
N ASN A 281 -64.33 15.95 18.69
CA ASN A 281 -64.76 16.31 20.06
C ASN A 281 -64.92 17.82 20.17
#